data_AF-A0AAN6LFP2-F1
#
_entry.id   AF-A0AAN6LFP2-F1
#
_cell.length_a   1.000
_cell.length_b   1.000
_cell.length_c   1.000
_cell.angle_alpha   90.00
_cell.angle_beta   90.00
_cell.angle_gamma   90.00
#
_symmetry.space_group_name_H-M   'P 1'
#
loop_
_entity.id
_entity.type
_entity.pdbx_description
1 polymer ?
#
loop_
_entity_poly.entity_id
_entity_poly.type
_entity_poly.pdbx_seq_one_letter_code
_entity_poly.pdbx_strand_id
1 'polypeptide(L)'
;MALSDPQVIKIPRDERFSLLSSSFNQIKLYNRALGNTGSGFMSHTYTEGSENSPNPPGGGKYGRRAWGVGNGWFACGILRALKVLERTLAGHNFHSKWAKEWLDMDRDAQNRLAQVWELLMSLIDHILPHQRKDGLFHNIIDASNTFVEVNLAQMMASAIYDLLSWYDSNGRPIGHLAKYLSLSLGEKKLRPYREAAGSMLYSARKKRDSWGFVQRVCGSPRFDKPGTAAEGQAWAIMMEVSRWNYLSSR
;
A
#
# COMPACT_ATOMS: atom_id res chain seq x y z
N MET A 1 6.71 -9.62 -46.64
CA MET A 1 5.85 -8.69 -45.87
C MET A 1 6.52 -8.51 -44.51
N ALA A 2 7.34 -7.47 -44.36
CA ALA A 2 8.03 -7.20 -43.10
C ALA A 2 7.02 -6.62 -42.12
N LEU A 3 6.81 -7.28 -40.98
CA LEU A 3 6.04 -6.73 -39.87
C LEU A 3 6.81 -5.51 -39.36
N SER A 4 6.27 -4.33 -39.62
CA SER A 4 6.79 -3.09 -39.05
C SER A 4 6.81 -3.22 -37.53
N ASP A 5 7.99 -3.01 -36.95
CA ASP A 5 8.22 -2.88 -35.52
C ASP A 5 7.12 -1.98 -34.91
N PRO A 6 6.32 -2.45 -33.93
CA PRO A 6 5.23 -1.64 -33.39
C PRO A 6 5.83 -0.31 -32.91
N GLN A 7 5.38 0.78 -33.52
CA GLN A 7 5.85 2.13 -33.19
C GLN A 7 5.77 2.30 -31.68
N VAL A 8 6.92 2.30 -31.02
CA VAL A 8 7.03 2.63 -29.61
C VAL A 8 6.49 4.05 -29.49
N ILE A 9 5.26 4.19 -28.98
CA ILE A 9 4.61 5.47 -28.77
C ILE A 9 5.59 6.29 -27.91
N LYS A 10 6.20 7.32 -28.52
CA LYS A 10 7.05 8.27 -27.81
C LYS A 10 6.12 9.15 -26.97
N ILE A 11 5.76 8.66 -25.78
CA ILE A 11 5.06 9.44 -24.76
C ILE A 11 5.90 10.71 -24.50
N PRO A 12 5.37 11.92 -24.75
CA PRO A 12 6.04 13.18 -24.48
C PRO A 12 6.62 13.24 -23.06
N ARG A 13 7.75 13.93 -22.91
CA ARG A 13 8.52 14.06 -21.66
C ARG A 13 7.63 14.40 -20.46
N ASP A 14 6.71 15.33 -20.64
CA ASP A 14 5.82 15.83 -19.57
C ASP A 14 4.77 14.80 -19.14
N GLU A 15 4.40 13.86 -20.01
CA GLU A 15 3.32 12.91 -19.76
C GLU A 15 3.74 11.76 -18.82
N ARG A 16 5.02 11.35 -18.77
CA ARG A 16 5.43 10.24 -17.87
C ARG A 16 5.45 10.62 -16.38
N PHE A 17 5.96 11.81 -16.04
CA PHE A 17 5.87 12.29 -14.66
C PHE A 17 4.57 13.03 -14.38
N SER A 18 3.78 13.40 -15.41
CA SER A 18 2.35 13.69 -15.19
C SER A 18 1.61 12.44 -14.70
N LEU A 19 1.99 11.21 -15.12
CA LEU A 19 1.40 9.98 -14.59
C LEU A 19 1.79 9.70 -13.12
N LEU A 20 3.05 9.87 -12.74
CA LEU A 20 3.47 9.77 -11.33
C LEU A 20 2.86 10.89 -10.46
N SER A 21 2.87 12.12 -10.98
CA SER A 21 2.21 13.26 -10.31
C SER A 21 0.71 13.05 -10.19
N SER A 22 0.06 12.53 -11.23
CA SER A 22 -1.36 12.16 -11.22
C SER A 22 -1.62 11.07 -10.19
N SER A 23 -0.75 10.07 -10.08
CA SER A 23 -0.87 9.02 -9.05
C SER A 23 -0.76 9.61 -7.63
N PHE A 24 0.21 10.49 -7.37
CA PHE A 24 0.35 11.16 -6.07
C PHE A 24 -0.80 12.12 -5.78
N ASN A 25 -1.30 12.84 -6.80
CA ASN A 25 -2.48 13.68 -6.67
C ASN A 25 -3.72 12.85 -6.36
N GLN A 26 -3.90 11.71 -7.04
CA GLN A 26 -5.01 10.80 -6.79
C GLN A 26 -4.96 10.25 -5.36
N ILE A 27 -3.79 9.85 -4.87
CA ILE A 27 -3.60 9.42 -3.46
C ILE A 27 -4.06 10.51 -2.50
N LYS A 28 -3.63 11.77 -2.73
CA LYS A 28 -3.99 12.90 -1.88
C LYS A 28 -5.49 13.22 -1.93
N LEU A 29 -6.08 13.23 -3.13
CA LEU A 29 -7.51 13.47 -3.30
C LEU A 29 -8.35 12.36 -2.64
N TYR A 30 -7.92 11.11 -2.78
CA TYR A 30 -8.56 9.97 -2.12
C TYR A 30 -8.47 10.08 -0.60
N ASN A 31 -7.30 10.44 -0.05
CA ASN A 31 -7.14 10.73 1.38
C ASN A 31 -8.03 11.88 1.85
N ARG A 32 -8.14 12.96 1.07
CA ARG A 32 -9.00 14.10 1.40
C ARG A 32 -10.48 13.69 1.47
N ALA A 33 -10.93 12.83 0.56
CA ALA A 33 -12.33 12.43 0.48
C ALA A 33 -12.72 11.33 1.49
N LEU A 34 -11.83 10.38 1.75
CA LEU A 34 -12.14 9.16 2.53
C LEU A 34 -11.38 9.05 3.85
N GLY A 35 -10.31 9.81 4.03
CA GLY A 35 -9.49 9.78 5.24
C GLY A 35 -10.27 10.32 6.44
N ASN A 36 -10.15 9.63 7.57
CA ASN A 36 -10.69 10.06 8.84
C ASN A 36 -9.54 10.48 9.76
N THR A 37 -9.42 11.78 10.03
CA THR A 37 -8.32 12.33 10.86
C THR A 37 -8.38 11.87 12.32
N GLY A 38 -9.55 11.48 12.82
CA GLY A 38 -9.70 11.00 14.20
C GLY A 38 -9.24 9.55 14.37
N SER A 39 -9.41 8.70 13.36
CA SER A 39 -9.02 7.27 13.44
C SER A 39 -7.74 6.92 12.67
N GLY A 40 -7.28 7.79 11.76
CA GLY A 40 -6.16 7.50 10.86
C GLY A 40 -6.48 6.50 9.75
N PHE A 41 -7.74 6.08 9.61
CA PHE A 41 -8.19 5.11 8.61
C PHE A 41 -8.90 5.76 7.42
N MET A 42 -8.94 5.00 6.33
CA MET A 42 -9.77 5.27 5.17
C MET A 42 -11.17 4.68 5.36
N SER A 43 -12.17 5.49 5.04
CA SER A 43 -13.55 5.06 4.85
C SER A 43 -13.67 4.15 3.63
N HIS A 44 -14.56 3.15 3.67
CA HIS A 44 -14.73 2.20 2.56
C HIS A 44 -15.31 2.86 1.30
N THR A 45 -16.33 3.70 1.44
CA THR A 45 -17.04 4.33 0.32
C THR A 45 -17.29 5.80 0.56
N TYR A 46 -17.37 6.55 -0.53
CA TYR A 46 -17.88 7.92 -0.58
C TYR A 46 -19.23 7.92 -1.32
N THR A 47 -20.23 8.64 -0.82
CA THR A 47 -21.51 8.82 -1.52
C THR A 47 -21.57 10.25 -2.05
N GLU A 48 -21.75 10.39 -3.36
CA GLU A 48 -21.94 11.68 -4.03
C GLU A 48 -23.35 12.22 -3.74
N GLY A 49 -23.49 13.49 -3.33
CA GLY A 49 -24.82 14.12 -3.14
C GLY A 49 -25.11 14.83 -1.80
N SER A 50 -24.13 15.22 -1.00
CA SER A 50 -24.36 16.24 0.05
C SER A 50 -23.47 17.46 -0.16
N GLU A 51 -23.76 18.26 -1.18
CA GLU A 51 -23.07 19.54 -1.40
C GLU A 51 -23.17 20.49 -0.18
N ASN A 52 -24.15 20.27 0.70
CA ASN A 52 -24.35 21.01 1.95
C ASN A 52 -23.96 20.24 3.23
N SER A 53 -23.29 19.10 3.14
CA SER A 53 -22.69 18.45 4.30
C SER A 53 -21.28 18.01 3.96
N PRO A 54 -20.24 18.49 4.66
CA PRO A 54 -18.87 18.02 4.48
C PRO A 54 -18.70 16.52 4.81
N ASN A 55 -19.78 15.83 5.20
CA ASN A 55 -19.81 14.43 5.59
C ASN A 55 -21.12 13.71 5.17
N PRO A 56 -21.29 13.29 3.88
CA PRO A 56 -22.39 12.41 3.52
C PRO A 56 -22.22 11.02 4.18
N PRO A 57 -23.32 10.31 4.50
CA PRO A 57 -23.26 8.91 4.93
C PRO A 57 -22.77 8.03 3.77
N GLY A 58 -21.74 7.22 4.03
CA GLY A 58 -21.21 6.28 3.03
C GLY A 58 -22.23 5.20 2.67
N GLY A 59 -22.32 4.85 1.39
CA GLY A 59 -23.20 3.80 0.87
C GLY A 59 -22.73 2.38 1.18
N GLY A 60 -23.60 1.40 0.94
CA GLY A 60 -23.29 -0.02 1.14
C GLY A 60 -23.20 -0.47 2.61
N LYS A 61 -23.01 -1.79 2.83
CA LYS A 61 -23.04 -2.39 4.19
C LYS A 61 -22.08 -1.71 5.15
N TYR A 62 -20.89 -1.31 4.69
CA TYR A 62 -19.83 -0.78 5.55
C TYR A 62 -19.70 0.74 5.56
N GLY A 63 -20.27 1.47 4.58
CA GLY A 63 -20.28 2.94 4.56
C GLY A 63 -18.93 3.57 4.86
N ARG A 64 -18.84 4.37 5.93
CA ARG A 64 -17.60 5.05 6.36
C ARG A 64 -16.71 4.25 7.30
N ARG A 65 -17.02 2.97 7.55
CA ARG A 65 -16.22 2.13 8.46
C ARG A 65 -14.85 1.84 7.88
N ALA A 66 -13.87 1.62 8.75
CA ALA A 66 -12.49 1.27 8.43
C ALA A 66 -12.39 -0.17 7.90
N TRP A 67 -12.90 -0.40 6.68
CA TRP A 67 -12.85 -1.73 6.06
C TRP A 67 -11.41 -2.13 5.77
N GLY A 68 -11.00 -3.29 6.29
CA GLY A 68 -9.63 -3.74 6.29
C GLY A 68 -9.05 -3.85 4.89
N VAL A 69 -9.73 -4.56 3.99
CA VAL A 69 -9.27 -4.75 2.61
C VAL A 69 -9.13 -3.42 1.86
N GLY A 70 -10.05 -2.47 2.07
CA GLY A 70 -9.97 -1.13 1.47
C GLY A 70 -8.75 -0.33 1.92
N ASN A 71 -8.47 -0.34 3.24
CA ASN A 71 -7.26 0.27 3.79
C ASN A 71 -5.98 -0.42 3.31
N GLY A 72 -6.03 -1.76 3.19
CA GLY A 72 -4.98 -2.56 2.59
C GLY A 72 -4.66 -2.14 1.15
N TRP A 73 -5.70 -1.96 0.33
CA TRP A 73 -5.55 -1.57 -1.08
C TRP A 73 -4.94 -0.19 -1.19
N PHE A 74 -5.35 0.73 -0.33
CA PHE A 74 -4.81 2.08 -0.34
C PHE A 74 -3.33 2.12 0.03
N ALA A 75 -2.93 1.46 1.14
CA ALA A 75 -1.52 1.36 1.54
C ALA A 75 -0.65 0.74 0.43
N CYS A 76 -1.12 -0.37 -0.16
CA CYS A 76 -0.40 -1.04 -1.23
C CYS A 76 -0.34 -0.23 -2.53
N GLY A 77 -1.39 0.54 -2.83
CA GLY A 77 -1.44 1.47 -3.96
C GLY A 77 -0.42 2.59 -3.82
N ILE A 78 -0.33 3.19 -2.62
CA ILE A 78 0.69 4.18 -2.29
C ILE A 78 2.09 3.57 -2.51
N LEU A 79 2.36 2.43 -1.89
CA LEU A 79 3.67 1.80 -1.99
C LEU A 79 4.01 1.39 -3.42
N ARG A 80 3.02 1.00 -4.24
CA ARG A 80 3.23 0.71 -5.65
C ARG A 80 3.72 1.93 -6.42
N ALA A 81 3.14 3.12 -6.18
CA ALA A 81 3.62 4.36 -6.80
C ALA A 81 5.04 4.70 -6.33
N LEU A 82 5.32 4.57 -5.03
CA LEU A 82 6.67 4.78 -4.47
C LEU A 82 7.70 3.78 -5.06
N LYS A 83 7.33 2.52 -5.25
CA LYS A 83 8.19 1.48 -5.88
C LYS A 83 8.53 1.79 -7.34
N VAL A 84 7.65 2.45 -8.09
CA VAL A 84 7.96 2.91 -9.44
C VAL A 84 9.05 3.99 -9.39
N LEU A 85 8.94 4.93 -8.46
CA LEU A 85 9.96 5.97 -8.28
C LEU A 85 11.28 5.38 -7.78
N GLU A 86 11.26 4.47 -6.81
CA GLU A 86 12.42 3.70 -6.35
C GLU A 86 13.18 3.06 -7.52
N ARG A 87 12.48 2.30 -8.37
CA ARG A 87 13.09 1.63 -9.53
C ARG A 87 13.62 2.61 -10.56
N THR A 88 12.94 3.74 -10.74
CA THR A 88 13.37 4.78 -11.68
C THR A 88 14.67 5.43 -11.18
N LEU A 89 14.77 5.70 -9.88
CA LEU A 89 15.97 6.26 -9.25
C LEU A 89 17.14 5.28 -9.21
N ALA A 90 16.87 3.97 -9.16
CA ALA A 90 17.88 2.90 -9.19
C ALA A 90 18.62 2.78 -10.53
N GLY A 91 18.03 3.27 -11.62
CA GLY A 91 18.65 3.22 -12.93
C GLY A 91 19.89 4.12 -13.06
N HIS A 92 20.68 3.87 -14.10
CA HIS A 92 21.78 4.76 -14.54
C HIS A 92 21.50 5.36 -15.93
N ASN A 93 20.22 5.46 -16.29
CA ASN A 93 19.78 5.90 -17.62
C ASN A 93 19.25 7.35 -17.57
N PHE A 94 18.84 7.86 -18.73
CA PHE A 94 18.26 9.18 -18.86
C PHE A 94 17.05 9.41 -17.91
N HIS A 95 16.24 8.37 -17.66
CA HIS A 95 15.10 8.47 -16.75
C HIS A 95 15.49 8.67 -15.29
N SER A 96 16.59 8.07 -14.83
CA SER A 96 17.04 8.26 -13.44
C SER A 96 17.64 9.65 -13.21
N LYS A 97 18.40 10.17 -14.19
CA LYS A 97 18.89 11.56 -14.15
C LYS A 97 17.72 12.54 -14.07
N TRP A 98 16.72 12.34 -14.93
CA TRP A 98 15.58 13.25 -14.98
C TRP A 98 14.65 13.13 -13.75
N ALA A 99 14.49 11.94 -13.16
CA ALA A 99 13.75 11.77 -11.91
C ALA A 99 14.37 12.60 -10.76
N LYS A 100 15.71 12.65 -10.70
CA LYS A 100 16.43 13.50 -9.73
C LYS A 100 16.21 14.98 -10.03
N GLU A 101 16.36 15.40 -11.28
CA GLU A 101 16.08 16.80 -11.68
C GLU A 101 14.64 17.22 -11.34
N TRP A 102 13.66 16.36 -11.62
CA TRP A 102 12.25 16.61 -11.25
C TRP A 102 12.09 16.80 -9.75
N LEU A 103 12.65 15.89 -8.94
CA LEU A 103 12.59 16.00 -7.49
C LEU A 103 13.38 17.22 -6.96
N ASP A 104 14.52 17.58 -7.55
CA ASP A 104 15.35 18.71 -7.10
C ASP A 104 14.72 20.08 -7.43
N MET A 105 14.06 20.18 -8.60
CA MET A 105 13.56 21.46 -9.12
C MET A 105 12.10 21.74 -8.77
N ASP A 106 11.27 20.71 -8.61
CA ASP A 106 9.83 20.83 -8.34
C ASP A 106 9.56 20.69 -6.84
N ARG A 107 9.46 21.83 -6.14
CA ARG A 107 9.08 21.85 -4.71
C ARG A 107 7.74 21.16 -4.46
N ASP A 108 6.80 21.26 -5.40
CA ASP A 108 5.51 20.59 -5.23
C ASP A 108 5.66 19.07 -5.35
N ALA A 109 6.61 18.57 -6.14
CA ALA A 109 6.92 17.14 -6.22
C ALA A 109 7.46 16.60 -4.90
N GLN A 110 8.42 17.29 -4.30
CA GLN A 110 8.94 16.93 -2.97
C GLN A 110 7.84 16.95 -1.91
N ASN A 111 7.01 18.01 -1.90
CA ASN A 111 5.90 18.13 -0.97
C ASN A 111 4.85 17.03 -1.16
N ARG A 112 4.48 16.71 -2.40
CA ARG A 112 3.56 15.59 -2.71
C ARG A 112 4.13 14.27 -2.19
N LEU A 113 5.41 14.01 -2.44
CA LEU A 113 6.08 12.79 -2.05
C LEU A 113 6.20 12.65 -0.52
N ALA A 114 6.56 13.73 0.18
CA ALA A 114 6.59 13.77 1.64
C ALA A 114 5.20 13.47 2.24
N GLN A 115 4.15 14.11 1.73
CA GLN A 115 2.77 13.86 2.18
C GLN A 115 2.31 12.43 1.93
N VAL A 116 2.64 11.87 0.76
CA VAL A 116 2.31 10.48 0.40
C VAL A 116 3.07 9.50 1.30
N TRP A 117 4.34 9.78 1.61
CA TRP A 117 5.15 9.00 2.52
C TRP A 117 4.59 9.02 3.95
N GLU A 118 4.34 10.22 4.49
CA GLU A 118 3.75 10.40 5.81
C GLU A 118 2.39 9.68 5.93
N LEU A 119 1.58 9.74 4.89
CA LEU A 119 0.30 9.05 4.83
C LEU A 119 0.47 7.52 4.88
N LEU A 120 1.40 6.95 4.11
CA LEU A 120 1.69 5.52 4.17
C LEU A 120 2.14 5.09 5.57
N MET A 121 3.09 5.82 6.14
CA MET A 121 3.64 5.53 7.46
C MET A 121 2.57 5.64 8.54
N SER A 122 1.77 6.71 8.50
CA SER A 122 0.66 6.92 9.41
C SER A 122 -0.36 5.78 9.31
N LEU A 123 -0.73 5.37 8.10
CA LEU A 123 -1.70 4.29 7.92
C LEU A 123 -1.20 2.96 8.47
N ILE A 124 0.08 2.61 8.25
CA ILE A 124 0.69 1.42 8.84
C ILE A 124 0.68 1.53 10.37
N ASP A 125 1.11 2.66 10.93
CA ASP A 125 1.17 2.89 12.38
C ASP A 125 -0.21 2.82 13.04
N HIS A 126 -1.28 3.24 12.36
CA HIS A 126 -2.65 3.12 12.86
C HIS A 126 -3.23 1.72 12.70
N ILE A 127 -2.86 0.96 11.66
CA ILE A 127 -3.37 -0.40 11.45
C ILE A 127 -2.72 -1.39 12.41
N LEU A 128 -1.40 -1.32 12.62
CA LEU A 128 -0.66 -2.33 13.38
C LEU A 128 -1.18 -2.59 14.81
N PRO A 129 -1.61 -1.57 15.60
CA PRO A 129 -2.20 -1.79 16.93
C PRO A 129 -3.44 -2.67 16.94
N HIS A 130 -4.15 -2.80 15.80
CA HIS A 130 -5.35 -3.62 15.67
C HIS A 130 -5.04 -5.07 15.24
N GLN A 131 -3.77 -5.42 15.07
CA GLN A 131 -3.37 -6.79 14.78
C GLN A 131 -3.73 -7.68 15.97
N ARG A 132 -4.48 -8.74 15.71
CA ARG A 132 -4.84 -9.74 16.71
C ARG A 132 -3.60 -10.55 17.11
N LYS A 133 -3.67 -11.22 18.26
CA LYS A 133 -2.62 -12.14 18.73
C LYS A 133 -2.29 -13.25 17.74
N ASP A 134 -3.26 -13.66 16.92
CA ASP A 134 -3.10 -14.66 15.85
C ASP A 134 -2.58 -14.06 14.54
N GLY A 135 -2.09 -12.83 14.55
CA GLY A 135 -1.48 -12.16 13.39
C GLY A 135 -2.46 -11.62 12.36
N LEU A 136 -3.76 -11.88 12.49
CA LEU A 136 -4.81 -11.46 11.55
C LEU A 136 -5.55 -10.21 12.04
N PHE A 137 -6.55 -9.77 11.27
CA PHE A 137 -7.36 -8.59 11.58
C PHE A 137 -8.84 -8.92 11.51
N HIS A 138 -9.66 -8.08 12.14
CA HIS A 138 -11.11 -8.07 11.92
C HIS A 138 -11.43 -7.38 10.58
N ASN A 139 -12.52 -7.77 9.91
CA ASN A 139 -12.91 -7.22 8.60
C ASN A 139 -13.10 -5.70 8.64
N ILE A 140 -13.63 -5.18 9.76
CA ILE A 140 -13.53 -3.76 10.10
C ILE A 140 -12.45 -3.64 11.18
N ILE A 141 -11.42 -2.84 10.90
CA ILE A 141 -10.15 -2.81 11.65
C ILE A 141 -10.38 -2.54 13.14
N ASP A 142 -11.25 -1.58 13.43
CA ASP A 142 -11.58 -1.09 14.78
C ASP A 142 -12.84 -1.73 15.38
N ALA A 143 -13.38 -2.79 14.77
CA ALA A 143 -14.59 -3.45 15.26
C ALA A 143 -14.41 -4.97 15.42
N SER A 144 -14.08 -5.36 16.65
CA SER A 144 -13.82 -6.76 17.06
C SER A 144 -15.02 -7.71 16.96
N ASN A 145 -16.24 -7.15 16.83
CA ASN A 145 -17.46 -7.91 16.58
C ASN A 145 -17.60 -8.39 15.12
N THR A 146 -16.73 -7.95 14.21
CA THR A 146 -16.73 -8.42 12.83
C THR A 146 -15.88 -9.69 12.66
N PHE A 147 -16.12 -10.45 11.59
CA PHE A 147 -15.38 -11.68 11.35
C PHE A 147 -13.89 -11.40 11.13
N VAL A 148 -13.04 -12.37 11.49
CA VAL A 148 -11.59 -12.32 11.24
C VAL A 148 -11.32 -12.62 9.77
N GLU A 149 -10.50 -11.78 9.15
CA GLU A 149 -10.23 -11.69 7.71
C GLU A 149 -8.71 -11.81 7.46
N VAL A 150 -8.32 -12.37 6.32
CA VAL A 150 -6.93 -12.73 5.99
C VAL A 150 -6.25 -11.73 5.06
N ASN A 151 -7.00 -11.14 4.13
CA ASN A 151 -6.48 -10.32 3.04
C ASN A 151 -5.79 -9.05 3.55
N LEU A 152 -6.34 -8.35 4.56
CA LEU A 152 -5.63 -7.21 5.17
C LEU A 152 -4.25 -7.62 5.71
N ALA A 153 -4.13 -8.80 6.35
CA ALA A 153 -2.84 -9.29 6.85
C ALA A 153 -1.86 -9.56 5.70
N GLN A 154 -2.33 -10.15 4.58
CA GLN A 154 -1.49 -10.38 3.40
C GLN A 154 -0.97 -9.08 2.79
N MET A 155 -1.86 -8.08 2.66
CA MET A 155 -1.56 -6.76 2.10
C MET A 155 -0.59 -5.98 2.99
N MET A 156 -0.84 -5.91 4.29
CA MET A 156 0.06 -5.23 5.23
C MET A 156 1.41 -5.91 5.31
N ALA A 157 1.47 -7.25 5.34
CA ALA A 157 2.73 -7.97 5.29
C ALA A 157 3.51 -7.64 4.01
N SER A 158 2.85 -7.68 2.85
CA SER A 158 3.46 -7.33 1.57
C SER A 158 4.01 -5.90 1.58
N ALA A 159 3.19 -4.93 1.99
CA ALA A 159 3.58 -3.53 2.04
C ALA A 159 4.75 -3.28 3.00
N ILE A 160 4.70 -3.87 4.19
CA ILE A 160 5.77 -3.72 5.18
C ILE A 160 7.06 -4.39 4.70
N TYR A 161 7.03 -5.59 4.10
CA TYR A 161 8.24 -6.21 3.58
C TYR A 161 8.89 -5.41 2.46
N ASP A 162 8.08 -4.90 1.52
CA ASP A 162 8.58 -4.03 0.46
C ASP A 162 9.19 -2.73 1.03
N LEU A 163 8.53 -2.08 1.99
CA LEU A 163 9.08 -0.91 2.70
C LEU A 163 10.40 -1.26 3.40
N LEU A 164 10.42 -2.33 4.18
CA LEU A 164 11.60 -2.78 4.94
C LEU A 164 12.76 -3.19 4.03
N SER A 165 12.51 -3.57 2.77
CA SER A 165 13.57 -3.89 1.79
C SER A 165 14.44 -2.69 1.44
N TRP A 166 13.95 -1.48 1.72
CA TRP A 166 14.69 -0.23 1.49
C TRP A 166 15.59 0.17 2.67
N TYR A 167 15.69 -0.67 3.71
CA TYR A 167 16.42 -0.38 4.94
C TYR A 167 17.38 -1.49 5.37
N ASP A 168 18.56 -1.12 5.88
CA ASP A 168 19.48 -2.04 6.54
C ASP A 168 18.97 -2.50 7.92
N SER A 169 19.76 -3.29 8.64
CA SER A 169 19.35 -3.86 9.93
C SER A 169 19.20 -2.82 11.04
N ASN A 170 19.77 -1.64 10.87
CA ASN A 170 19.74 -0.52 11.81
C ASN A 170 18.77 0.58 11.35
N GLY A 171 18.00 0.35 10.28
CA GLY A 171 17.03 1.31 9.77
C GLY A 171 17.65 2.44 8.93
N ARG A 172 18.91 2.31 8.51
CA ARG A 172 19.53 3.23 7.56
C ARG A 172 19.02 2.93 6.15
N PRO A 173 18.73 3.96 5.34
CA PRO A 173 18.20 3.74 4.01
C PRO A 173 19.26 3.08 3.11
N ILE A 174 18.89 1.96 2.49
CA ILE A 174 19.65 1.29 1.43
C ILE A 174 18.99 1.45 0.05
N GLY A 175 17.66 1.61 0.01
CA GLY A 175 16.89 1.88 -1.20
C GLY A 175 17.17 3.27 -1.77
N HIS A 176 17.05 3.44 -3.08
CA HIS A 176 17.43 4.65 -3.81
C HIS A 176 16.56 5.86 -3.46
N LEU A 177 15.25 5.67 -3.36
CA LEU A 177 14.27 6.68 -2.94
C LEU A 177 14.51 7.08 -1.48
N ALA A 178 14.60 6.09 -0.59
CA ALA A 178 14.82 6.33 0.84
C ALA A 178 16.16 7.05 1.10
N LYS A 179 17.22 6.69 0.36
CA LYS A 179 18.53 7.38 0.39
C LYS A 179 18.42 8.81 -0.11
N TYR A 180 17.81 8.98 -1.28
CA TYR A 180 17.70 10.29 -1.92
C TYR A 180 16.95 11.29 -1.03
N LEU A 181 15.87 10.85 -0.38
CA LEU A 181 15.08 11.67 0.53
C LEU A 181 15.59 11.66 1.99
N SER A 182 16.68 10.96 2.28
CA SER A 182 17.21 10.78 3.64
C SER A 182 16.17 10.27 4.66
N LEU A 183 15.25 9.42 4.23
CA LEU A 183 14.15 8.90 5.04
C LEU A 183 14.63 7.71 5.87
N SER A 184 15.18 7.94 7.07
CA SER A 184 15.54 6.86 7.99
C SER A 184 14.32 6.24 8.67
N LEU A 185 14.33 4.93 8.90
CA LEU A 185 13.33 4.26 9.70
C LEU A 185 13.90 3.95 11.09
N GLY A 186 13.43 4.64 12.13
CA GLY A 186 13.97 4.45 13.47
C GLY A 186 13.81 3.02 14.00
N GLU A 187 14.76 2.55 14.82
CA GLU A 187 14.76 1.19 15.39
C GLU A 187 13.43 0.83 16.10
N LYS A 188 12.81 1.82 16.74
CA LYS A 188 11.51 1.69 17.41
C LYS A 188 10.37 1.27 16.47
N LYS A 189 10.47 1.56 15.16
CA LYS A 189 9.52 1.08 14.13
C LYS A 189 10.01 -0.18 13.44
N LEU A 190 11.32 -0.27 13.17
CA LEU A 190 11.91 -1.35 12.38
C LEU A 190 11.60 -2.75 12.94
N ARG A 191 11.82 -2.97 14.24
CA ARG A 191 11.58 -4.27 14.88
C ARG A 191 10.09 -4.62 14.92
N PRO A 192 9.19 -3.75 15.45
CA PRO A 192 7.76 -4.05 15.46
C PRO A 192 7.18 -4.30 14.07
N TYR A 193 7.61 -3.56 13.05
CA TYR A 193 7.15 -3.78 11.68
C TYR A 193 7.54 -5.18 11.18
N ARG A 194 8.79 -5.59 11.39
CA ARG A 194 9.29 -6.91 11.00
C ARG A 194 8.54 -8.04 11.72
N GLU A 195 8.33 -7.91 13.02
CA GLU A 195 7.63 -8.89 13.85
C GLU A 195 6.16 -9.01 13.41
N ALA A 196 5.49 -7.87 13.24
CA ALA A 196 4.11 -7.81 12.79
C ALA A 196 3.94 -8.45 11.40
N ALA A 197 4.75 -8.08 10.41
CA ALA A 197 4.71 -8.64 9.07
C ALA A 197 5.05 -10.15 9.05
N GLY A 198 5.97 -10.59 9.93
CA GLY A 198 6.28 -12.00 10.16
C GLY A 198 5.06 -12.79 10.63
N SER A 199 4.39 -12.27 11.66
CA SER A 199 3.18 -12.87 12.24
C SER A 199 2.01 -12.91 11.24
N MET A 200 1.78 -11.82 10.51
CA MET A 200 0.76 -11.73 9.46
C MET A 200 0.98 -12.80 8.39
N LEU A 201 2.21 -12.88 7.86
CA LEU A 201 2.52 -13.83 6.81
C LEU A 201 2.37 -15.27 7.27
N TYR A 202 2.91 -15.61 8.45
CA TYR A 202 2.79 -16.95 9.01
C TYR A 202 1.32 -17.36 9.15
N SER A 203 0.49 -16.44 9.64
CA SER A 203 -0.92 -16.67 9.90
C SER A 203 -1.74 -16.75 8.62
N ALA A 204 -1.45 -15.92 7.62
CA ALA A 204 -2.05 -16.01 6.29
C ALA A 204 -1.70 -17.33 5.58
N ARG A 205 -0.45 -17.78 5.66
CA ARG A 205 -0.03 -19.08 5.10
C ARG A 205 -0.81 -20.25 5.71
N LYS A 206 -1.10 -20.20 7.02
CA LYS A 206 -1.92 -21.21 7.73
C LYS A 206 -3.38 -21.26 7.28
N LYS A 207 -3.84 -20.28 6.50
CA LYS A 207 -5.20 -20.26 5.94
C LYS A 207 -5.27 -20.85 4.54
N ARG A 208 -4.16 -21.35 3.99
CA ARG A 208 -4.18 -22.14 2.77
C ARG A 208 -4.64 -23.57 3.06
N ASP A 209 -5.63 -24.04 2.31
CA ASP A 209 -6.09 -25.42 2.38
C ASP A 209 -5.20 -26.38 1.55
N SER A 210 -5.58 -27.66 1.50
CA SER A 210 -4.86 -28.69 0.76
C SER A 210 -4.89 -28.50 -0.77
N TRP A 211 -5.81 -27.69 -1.28
CA TRP A 211 -5.91 -27.35 -2.70
C TRP A 211 -5.13 -26.07 -3.04
N GLY A 212 -4.54 -25.42 -2.03
CA GLY A 212 -3.77 -24.19 -2.18
C GLY A 212 -4.60 -22.91 -2.08
N PHE A 213 -5.92 -22.99 -1.85
CA PHE A 213 -6.77 -21.81 -1.71
C PHE A 213 -6.60 -21.17 -0.35
N VAL A 214 -6.35 -19.85 -0.34
CA VAL A 214 -6.43 -19.03 0.87
C VAL A 214 -7.91 -18.88 1.26
N GLN A 215 -8.22 -19.41 2.43
CA GLN A 215 -9.53 -19.36 3.07
C GLN A 215 -9.69 -18.11 3.93
N ARG A 216 -10.94 -17.79 4.27
CA ARG A 216 -11.33 -16.69 5.16
C ARG A 216 -10.93 -15.30 4.66
N VAL A 217 -10.89 -15.14 3.35
CA VAL A 217 -10.75 -13.84 2.71
C VAL A 217 -12.12 -13.23 2.46
N CYS A 218 -12.19 -11.90 2.44
CA CYS A 218 -13.44 -11.19 2.18
C CYS A 218 -13.92 -11.40 0.72
N GLY A 219 -15.10 -12.00 0.52
CA GLY A 219 -15.55 -12.43 -0.80
C GLY A 219 -16.53 -11.49 -1.52
N SER A 220 -16.29 -11.25 -2.81
CA SER A 220 -17.25 -10.66 -3.75
C SER A 220 -18.53 -11.52 -3.87
N PRO A 221 -19.72 -10.94 -4.14
CA PRO A 221 -20.00 -9.53 -4.43
C PRO A 221 -20.34 -8.66 -3.22
N ARG A 222 -20.52 -9.26 -2.03
CA ARG A 222 -21.02 -8.55 -0.84
C ARG A 222 -19.94 -8.13 0.14
N PHE A 223 -18.76 -8.74 0.08
CA PHE A 223 -17.61 -8.43 0.93
C PHE A 223 -17.94 -8.49 2.43
N ASP A 224 -18.85 -9.38 2.82
CA ASP A 224 -19.48 -9.32 4.13
C ASP A 224 -19.45 -10.61 4.96
N LYS A 225 -18.72 -11.60 4.45
CA LYS A 225 -18.49 -12.89 5.08
C LYS A 225 -17.14 -13.48 4.62
N PRO A 226 -16.53 -14.35 5.43
CA PRO A 226 -15.33 -15.08 5.03
C PRO A 226 -15.64 -16.05 3.89
N GLY A 227 -14.70 -16.20 2.95
CA GLY A 227 -14.78 -17.16 1.86
C GLY A 227 -13.43 -17.34 1.18
N THR A 228 -13.48 -17.62 -0.12
CA THR A 228 -12.33 -17.59 -1.04
C THR A 228 -12.60 -16.50 -2.09
N ALA A 229 -11.58 -15.71 -2.40
CA ALA A 229 -11.69 -14.60 -3.35
C ALA A 229 -10.40 -14.49 -4.16
N ALA A 230 -10.53 -14.10 -5.43
CA ALA A 230 -9.39 -13.92 -6.33
C ALA A 230 -8.36 -12.92 -5.76
N GLU A 231 -8.83 -11.86 -5.11
CA GLU A 231 -7.98 -10.86 -4.45
C GLU A 231 -7.08 -11.51 -3.39
N GLY A 232 -7.65 -12.32 -2.49
CA GLY A 232 -6.89 -13.02 -1.45
C GLY A 232 -5.88 -14.03 -2.01
N GLN A 233 -6.19 -14.65 -3.16
CA GLN A 233 -5.23 -15.53 -3.83
C GLN A 233 -4.06 -14.74 -4.43
N ALA A 234 -4.36 -13.61 -5.10
CA ALA A 234 -3.33 -12.74 -5.66
C ALA A 234 -2.41 -12.16 -4.58
N TRP A 235 -2.98 -11.79 -3.43
CA TRP A 235 -2.21 -11.28 -2.29
C TRP A 235 -1.37 -12.35 -1.60
N ALA A 236 -1.73 -13.63 -1.66
CA ALA A 236 -0.81 -14.70 -1.24
C ALA A 236 0.45 -14.70 -2.10
N ILE A 237 0.35 -14.49 -3.40
CA ILE A 237 1.51 -14.43 -4.30
C ILE A 237 2.33 -13.16 -4.01
N MET A 238 1.69 -11.99 -4.00
CA MET A 238 2.38 -10.71 -3.80
C MET A 238 3.09 -10.63 -2.44
N MET A 239 2.47 -11.13 -1.37
CA MET A 239 3.07 -11.19 -0.04
C MET A 239 4.35 -12.03 -0.01
N GLU A 240 4.36 -13.20 -0.67
CA GLU A 240 5.54 -14.07 -0.74
C GLU A 240 6.68 -13.41 -1.52
N VAL A 241 6.36 -12.74 -2.64
CA VAL A 241 7.33 -12.00 -3.46
C VAL A 241 7.93 -10.82 -2.69
N SER A 242 7.12 -10.03 -1.97
CA SER A 242 7.63 -8.93 -1.15
C SER A 242 8.57 -9.46 -0.05
N ARG A 243 8.23 -10.58 0.61
CA ARG A 243 9.13 -11.22 1.58
C ARG A 243 10.41 -11.72 0.93
N TRP A 244 10.35 -12.31 -0.25
CA TRP A 244 11.54 -12.76 -0.98
C TRP A 244 12.49 -11.59 -1.28
N ASN A 245 11.95 -10.49 -1.82
CA ASN A 245 12.74 -9.28 -2.11
C ASN A 245 13.38 -8.74 -0.83
N TYR A 246 12.61 -8.70 0.25
CA TYR A 246 13.07 -8.28 1.55
C TYR A 246 14.23 -9.12 2.09
N LEU A 247 14.17 -10.44 1.95
CA LEU A 247 15.24 -11.33 2.41
C LEU A 247 16.47 -11.24 1.49
N SER A 248 16.26 -11.01 0.19
CA SER A 248 17.33 -10.87 -0.80
C SER A 248 18.06 -9.53 -0.74
N SER A 249 17.49 -8.52 -0.08
CA SER A 249 18.11 -7.19 0.09
C SER A 249 18.93 -7.06 1.38
N ARG A 250 19.11 -8.16 2.12
CA ARG A 250 19.83 -8.23 3.40
C ARG A 250 21.24 -8.74 3.23
#